data_AF-A0A2E4YWE5-F1
#
_entry.id   AF-A0A2E4YWE5-F1
#
_cell.length_a   1.000
_cell.length_b   1.000
_cell.length_c   1.000
_cell.angle_alpha   90.00
_cell.angle_beta   90.00
_cell.angle_gamma   90.00
#
_symmetry.space_group_name_H-M   'P 1'
#
loop_
_entity.id
_entity.type
_entity.pdbx_description
1 polymer ?
#
loop_
_entity_poly.entity_id
_entity_poly.type
_entity_poly.pdbx_seq_one_letter_code
_entity_poly.pdbx_strand_id
1 'polypeptide(L)'
;MNRKSVHINLNESVHAEFRILAFKNKLSMQEIISGLITSLVDKDPYLEELIQKLKENKRNKELKKITNVESIDIFDEIVSGSPWKTEE
;
A
#
# COMPACT_ATOMS: atom_id res chain seq x y z
N MET A 1 -28.39 14.64 -6.70
CA MET A 1 -27.05 14.05 -6.58
C MET A 1 -27.21 12.61 -6.14
N ASN A 2 -26.85 11.61 -6.96
CA ASN A 2 -26.94 10.20 -6.56
C ASN A 2 -25.76 9.86 -5.65
N ARG A 3 -26.05 9.43 -4.42
CA ARG A 3 -25.05 8.91 -3.48
C ARG A 3 -24.70 7.47 -3.88
N LYS A 4 -23.41 7.17 -4.01
CA LYS A 4 -22.92 5.79 -4.19
C LYS A 4 -22.31 5.33 -2.87
N SER A 5 -22.67 4.12 -2.44
CA SER A 5 -22.04 3.49 -1.29
C SER A 5 -20.70 2.87 -1.70
N VAL A 6 -19.70 2.99 -0.85
CA VAL A 6 -18.38 2.40 -1.03
C VAL A 6 -18.04 1.59 0.22
N HIS A 7 -17.61 0.35 0.02
CA HIS A 7 -17.10 -0.49 1.09
C HIS A 7 -15.57 -0.51 1.03
N ILE A 8 -14.91 -0.22 2.16
CA ILE A 8 -13.46 -0.18 2.27
C ILE A 8 -13.05 -1.16 3.37
N ASN A 9 -12.21 -2.13 3.01
CA ASN A 9 -11.63 -3.05 3.97
C ASN A 9 -10.42 -2.40 4.64
N LEU A 10 -10.41 -2.40 5.97
CA LEU A 10 -9.29 -1.91 6.79
C LEU A 10 -8.79 -3.04 7.68
N ASN A 11 -7.50 -3.02 7.99
CA ASN A 11 -6.97 -3.86 9.06
C ASN A 11 -7.65 -3.50 10.38
N GLU A 12 -7.92 -4.49 11.21
CA GLU A 12 -8.68 -4.31 12.46
C GLU A 12 -8.08 -3.23 13.38
N SER A 13 -6.76 -3.24 13.55
CA SER A 13 -6.04 -2.23 14.35
C SER A 13 -6.21 -0.81 13.79
N VAL A 14 -6.07 -0.65 12.47
CA VAL A 14 -6.23 0.63 11.78
C VAL A 14 -7.67 1.13 11.89
N HIS A 15 -8.65 0.24 11.77
CA HIS A 15 -10.06 0.59 11.94
C HIS A 15 -10.35 1.08 13.36
N ALA A 16 -9.81 0.39 14.38
CA ALA A 16 -9.97 0.79 15.78
C ALA A 16 -9.37 2.18 16.04
N GLU A 17 -8.15 2.43 15.58
CA GLU A 17 -7.50 3.74 15.71
C GLU A 17 -8.25 4.83 14.96
N PHE A 18 -8.72 4.55 13.74
CA PHE A 18 -9.48 5.51 12.95
C PHE A 18 -10.81 5.88 13.63
N ARG A 19 -11.48 4.90 14.24
CA ARG A 19 -12.70 5.13 15.03
C ARG A 19 -12.42 6.03 16.24
N ILE A 20 -11.32 5.81 16.94
CA ILE A 20 -10.92 6.66 18.07
C ILE A 20 -10.64 8.09 17.58
N LEU A 21 -9.93 8.25 16.46
CA LEU A 21 -9.67 9.56 15.85
C LEU A 21 -10.98 10.30 15.53
N ALA A 22 -11.93 9.61 14.91
CA ALA A 22 -13.24 10.16 14.57
C ALA A 22 -13.99 10.62 15.84
N PHE A 23 -14.01 9.77 16.86
CA PHE A 23 -14.64 10.08 18.14
C PHE A 23 -14.04 11.32 18.82
N LYS A 24 -12.70 11.42 18.87
CA LYS A 24 -12.00 12.56 19.47
C LYS A 24 -12.35 13.89 18.79
N ASN A 25 -12.62 13.87 17.49
CA ASN A 25 -12.96 15.06 16.70
C ASN A 25 -14.46 15.30 16.55
N LYS A 26 -15.31 14.50 17.21
CA LYS A 26 -16.79 14.57 17.08
C LYS A 26 -17.27 14.46 15.63
N LEU A 27 -16.58 13.65 14.83
CA LEU A 27 -16.91 13.35 13.44
C LEU A 27 -17.21 11.85 13.30
N SER A 28 -17.99 11.49 12.29
CA SER A 28 -18.07 10.11 11.82
C SER A 28 -16.88 9.76 10.93
N MET A 29 -16.53 8.48 10.88
CA MET A 29 -15.51 7.99 9.95
C MET A 29 -15.86 8.31 8.49
N GLN A 30 -17.16 8.31 8.15
CA GLN A 30 -17.66 8.63 6.81
C GLN A 30 -17.45 10.10 6.45
N GLU A 31 -17.68 11.02 7.39
CA GLU A 31 -17.43 12.45 7.19
C GLU A 31 -15.95 12.74 6.96
N ILE A 32 -15.07 12.10 7.74
CA ILE A 32 -13.62 12.25 7.55
C ILE A 32 -13.20 11.74 6.18
N ILE A 33 -13.62 10.53 5.78
CA ILE A 33 -13.31 9.97 4.46
C ILE A 33 -13.84 10.89 3.35
N SER A 34 -15.08 11.37 3.47
CA SER A 34 -15.69 12.24 2.47
C SER A 34 -14.95 13.56 2.33
N GLY A 35 -14.55 14.18 3.45
CA GLY A 35 -13.75 15.40 3.46
C GLY A 35 -12.39 15.19 2.78
N LEU A 36 -11.66 14.15 3.16
CA LEU A 36 -10.35 13.83 2.57
C LEU A 36 -10.44 13.60 1.06
N ILE A 37 -11.44 12.83 0.60
CA ILE A 37 -11.63 12.57 -0.84
C ILE A 37 -11.99 13.87 -1.57
N THR A 38 -12.85 14.70 -0.99
CA THR A 38 -13.24 15.99 -1.61
C THR A 38 -12.02 16.89 -1.75
N SER A 39 -11.25 17.07 -0.68
CA SER A 39 -10.01 17.86 -0.70
C SER A 39 -8.97 17.32 -1.70
N LEU A 40 -8.86 16.00 -1.83
CA LEU A 40 -7.98 15.39 -2.83
C LEU A 40 -8.44 15.72 -4.26
N VAL A 41 -9.74 15.59 -4.55
CA VAL A 41 -10.31 15.93 -5.86
C VAL A 41 -10.14 17.42 -6.17
N ASP A 42 -10.23 18.27 -5.15
CA ASP A 42 -10.00 19.71 -5.23
C ASP A 42 -8.50 20.10 -5.30
N LYS A 43 -7.61 19.11 -5.44
CA LYS A 43 -6.16 19.26 -5.63
C LYS A 43 -5.44 19.90 -4.44
N ASP A 44 -5.81 19.51 -3.22
CA ASP A 44 -5.03 19.84 -2.03
C ASP A 44 -3.55 19.37 -2.22
N PRO A 45 -2.57 20.28 -2.11
CA PRO A 45 -1.17 19.96 -2.42
C PRO A 45 -0.57 18.85 -1.54
N TYR A 46 -0.97 18.79 -0.27
CA TYR A 46 -0.46 17.78 0.65
C TYR A 46 -1.00 16.39 0.30
N LEU A 47 -2.28 16.30 -0.04
CA LEU A 47 -2.89 15.03 -0.45
C LEU A 47 -2.35 14.55 -1.80
N GLU A 48 -2.07 15.44 -2.74
CA GLU A 48 -1.39 15.10 -4.00
C GLU A 48 0.02 14.53 -3.76
N GLU A 49 0.80 15.14 -2.86
CA GLU A 49 2.12 14.62 -2.48
C GLU A 49 2.01 13.24 -1.84
N LEU A 50 0.99 13.02 -0.99
CA LEU A 50 0.71 11.72 -0.40
C LEU A 50 0.39 10.66 -1.47
N ILE A 51 -0.36 11.01 -2.51
CA ILE A 51 -0.64 10.10 -3.64
C ILE A 51 0.65 9.74 -4.39
N GLN A 52 1.55 10.70 -4.63
CA GLN A 52 2.84 10.41 -5.26
C GLN A 52 3.69 9.45 -4.41
N LYS A 53 3.77 9.67 -3.10
CA LYS A 53 4.45 8.77 -2.16
C LYS A 53 3.85 7.36 -2.19
N LEU A 54 2.52 7.24 -2.21
CA LEU A 54 1.84 5.94 -2.33
C LEU A 54 2.18 5.22 -3.64
N LYS A 55 2.23 5.97 -4.76
CA LYS A 55 2.63 5.44 -6.07
C LYS A 55 4.07 4.92 -6.06
N GLU A 56 5.00 5.69 -5.49
CA GLU A 56 6.40 5.28 -5.34
C GLU A 56 6.54 4.03 -4.48
N ASN A 57 5.86 3.98 -3.33
CA ASN A 57 5.88 2.83 -2.45
C ASN A 57 5.35 1.57 -3.12
N LYS A 58 4.30 1.69 -3.95
CA LYS A 58 3.79 0.57 -4.75
C LYS A 58 4.84 0.06 -5.72
N ARG A 59 5.46 0.97 -6.50
CA ARG A 59 6.55 0.63 -7.44
C ARG A 59 7.71 -0.06 -6.72
N ASN A 60 8.15 0.49 -5.59
CA ASN A 60 9.27 -0.05 -4.84
C ASN A 60 8.95 -1.44 -4.26
N LYS A 61 7.70 -1.70 -3.85
CA LYS A 61 7.26 -3.03 -3.41
C LYS A 61 7.28 -4.04 -4.55
N GLU A 62 6.93 -3.62 -5.77
CA GLU A 62 7.00 -4.48 -6.96
C GLU A 62 8.45 -4.76 -7.37
N LEU A 63 9.31 -3.74 -7.39
CA LEU A 63 10.74 -3.90 -7.65
C LEU A 63 11.41 -4.85 -6.65
N LYS A 64 11.11 -4.71 -5.34
CA LYS A 64 11.62 -5.64 -4.32
C LYS A 64 11.21 -7.09 -4.55
N LYS A 65 10.02 -7.32 -5.11
CA LYS A 65 9.59 -8.69 -5.46
C LYS A 65 10.39 -9.21 -6.65
N ILE A 66 10.58 -8.39 -7.69
CA ILE A 66 11.34 -8.76 -8.89
C ILE A 66 12.80 -9.08 -8.52
N THR A 67 13.47 -8.20 -7.77
CA THR A 67 14.86 -8.43 -7.35
C THR A 67 15.01 -9.69 -6.52
N ASN A 68 14.02 -10.02 -5.69
CA ASN A 68 14.07 -11.22 -4.86
C ASN A 68 13.87 -12.50 -5.69
N VAL A 69 13.07 -12.44 -6.77
CA VAL A 69 12.91 -13.56 -7.72
C VAL A 69 14.18 -13.73 -8.55
N GLU A 70 14.73 -12.65 -9.11
CA GLU A 70 15.97 -12.70 -9.89
C GLU A 70 17.16 -13.20 -9.05
N SER A 71 17.21 -12.85 -7.75
CA SER A 71 18.26 -13.36 -6.86
C SER A 71 18.19 -14.89 -6.75
N ILE A 72 17.00 -15.46 -6.59
CA ILE A 72 16.80 -16.90 -6.48
C ILE A 72 17.24 -17.59 -7.78
N ASP A 73 16.80 -17.08 -8.94
CA ASP A 73 17.15 -17.65 -10.24
C ASP A 73 18.66 -17.60 -10.51
N ILE A 74 19.34 -16.49 -10.18
CA ILE A 74 20.80 -16.36 -10.34
C ILE A 74 21.55 -17.35 -9.44
N PHE A 75 21.12 -17.50 -8.18
CA PHE A 75 21.73 -18.49 -7.27
C PHE A 75 21.52 -19.91 -7.78
N ASP A 76 20.32 -20.25 -8.24
CA ASP A 76 19.99 -21.56 -8.79
C ASP A 76 20.81 -21.86 -10.05
N GLU A 77 21.01 -20.88 -10.93
CA GLU A 77 21.82 -21.04 -12.14
C GLU A 77 23.31 -21.24 -11.81
N ILE A 78 23.86 -20.49 -10.84
CA ILE A 78 25.24 -20.65 -10.36
C ILE A 78 25.44 -22.03 -9.70
N VAL A 79 24.50 -22.48 -8.87
CA VAL A 79 24.54 -23.84 -8.29
C VAL A 79 24.42 -24.88 -9.40
N SER A 80 23.58 -24.64 -10.41
CA SER A 80 23.36 -25.57 -11.51
C SER A 80 24.60 -25.79 -12.38
N GLY A 81 25.39 -24.74 -12.60
CA GLY A 81 26.63 -24.76 -13.38
C GLY A 81 27.92 -24.93 -12.56
N SER A 82 27.80 -25.06 -11.24
CA SER A 82 28.97 -25.21 -10.36
C SER A 82 29.59 -26.61 -10.52
N PRO A 83 30.93 -26.71 -10.72
CA PRO A 83 31.63 -27.99 -10.83
C PRO A 83 31.68 -28.79 -9.52
N TRP A 84 31.06 -28.29 -8.44
CA TRP A 84 31.04 -28.88 -7.10
C TRP A 84 29.68 -29.49 -6.72
N LYS A 85 28.86 -29.91 -7.70
CA LYS A 85 27.66 -30.70 -7.42
C LYS A 85 28.05 -32.08 -6.89
N THR A 86 28.06 -32.26 -5.57
CA THR A 86 28.07 -33.58 -4.94
C THR A 86 26.70 -34.23 -5.14
N GLU A 87 26.68 -35.35 -5.87
CA GLU A 87 25.53 -36.25 -5.94
C GLU A 87 25.41 -37.01 -4.60
N GLU A 88 24.37 -36.71 -3.82
CA GLU A 88 23.79 -37.60 -2.80
C GLU A 88 22.26 -37.42 -2.76
#